data_AF-A0A3E0IR98-F1
#
_entry.id   AF-A0A3E0IR98-F1
#
_cell.length_a   1.000
_cell.length_b   1.000
_cell.length_c   1.000
_cell.angle_alpha   90.00
_cell.angle_beta   90.00
_cell.angle_gamma   90.00
#
_symmetry.space_group_name_H-M   'P 1'
#
loop_
_entity.id
_entity.type
_entity.pdbx_description
1 polymer ?
#
loop_
_entity_poly.entity_id
_entity_poly.type
_entity_poly.pdbx_seq_one_letter_code
_entity_poly.pdbx_strand_id
1 'polypeptide(L)' 'EFGKDEQGQILLADEISPDTCRIWDRQTKENFDKDVYREETGSLIETYQTFLNKLEAL' A
#
# COMPACT_ATOMS: atom_id res chain seq x y z
N GLU A 1 -5.61 -9.19 -6.08
CA GLU A 1 -6.36 -10.46 -6.29
C GLU A 1 -6.22 -10.89 -7.75
N PHE A 2 -6.86 -11.99 -8.22
CA PHE A 2 -6.77 -12.40 -9.63
C PHE A 2 -8.16 -12.64 -10.25
N GLY A 3 -8.32 -12.19 -11.50
CA GLY A 3 -9.47 -12.45 -12.35
C GLY A 3 -9.08 -13.17 -13.64
N LYS A 4 -10.08 -13.46 -14.48
CA LYS A 4 -9.86 -13.96 -15.85
C LYS A 4 -10.52 -13.03 -16.86
N ASP A 5 -9.85 -12.77 -17.98
CA ASP A 5 -10.46 -12.10 -19.12
C ASP A 5 -11.43 -13.02 -19.89
N GLU A 6 -12.09 -12.48 -20.92
CA GLU A 6 -13.01 -13.23 -21.78
C GLU A 6 -12.34 -14.40 -22.52
N GLN A 7 -11.01 -14.34 -22.71
CA GLN A 7 -10.20 -15.38 -23.33
C GLN A 7 -9.66 -16.40 -22.30
N GLY A 8 -9.99 -16.22 -21.01
CA GLY A 8 -9.58 -17.10 -19.92
C GLY A 8 -8.16 -16.84 -19.38
N GLN A 9 -7.50 -15.76 -19.81
CA GLN A 9 -6.18 -15.38 -19.30
C GLN A 9 -6.27 -14.86 -17.88
N ILE A 10 -5.35 -15.27 -17.02
CA ILE A 10 -5.28 -14.80 -15.63
C ILE A 10 -4.73 -13.38 -15.63
N LEU A 11 -5.48 -12.45 -15.07
CA LEU A 11 -5.09 -11.05 -14.90
C LEU A 11 -5.01 -10.71 -13.42
N LEU A 12 -4.01 -9.92 -13.06
CA LEU A 12 -3.95 -9.26 -11.77
C LEU A 12 -5.10 -8.23 -11.70
N ALA A 13 -5.82 -8.25 -10.59
CA ALA A 13 -6.99 -7.42 -10.36
C ALA A 13 -6.97 -6.85 -8.93
N ASP A 14 -8.10 -6.24 -8.55
CA ASP A 14 -8.28 -5.54 -7.28
C ASP A 14 -7.28 -4.37 -7.16
N GLU A 15 -6.82 -4.02 -5.95
CA GLU A 15 -5.95 -2.89 -5.72
C GLU A 15 -4.57 -3.29 -5.19
N ILE A 16 -3.57 -2.45 -5.51
CA ILE A 16 -2.27 -2.46 -4.86
C ILE A 16 -2.08 -1.08 -4.24
N SER A 17 -2.33 -0.99 -2.95
CA SER A 17 -2.27 0.24 -2.17
C SER A 17 -1.73 -0.06 -0.76
N PRO A 18 -1.41 0.97 0.04
CA PRO A 18 -1.04 0.75 1.44
C PRO A 18 -2.17 0.11 2.30
N ASP A 19 -3.39 0.00 1.76
CA ASP A 19 -4.48 -0.78 2.38
C ASP A 19 -4.27 -2.29 2.27
N THR A 20 -3.75 -2.76 1.12
CA THR A 20 -3.60 -4.18 0.78
C THR A 20 -2.16 -4.70 0.91
N CYS A 21 -1.20 -3.82 1.18
CA CYS A 21 0.22 -4.14 1.33
C CYS A 21 0.73 -3.75 2.71
N ARG A 22 1.70 -4.50 3.25
CA ARG A 22 2.52 -4.03 4.38
C ARG A 22 3.80 -3.38 3.88
N ILE A 23 4.02 -2.13 4.26
CA ILE A 23 5.05 -1.27 3.68
C ILE A 23 5.85 -0.62 4.80
N TRP A 24 7.11 -1.03 4.93
CA TRP A 24 7.99 -0.60 6.00
C TRP A 24 9.28 -0.03 5.43
N ASP A 25 9.68 1.13 5.90
CA ASP A 25 10.99 1.69 5.55
C ASP A 25 12.10 0.72 5.98
N ARG A 26 12.99 0.38 5.05
CA ARG A 26 14.04 -0.58 5.33
C ARG A 26 14.99 -0.10 6.43
N GLN A 27 15.30 1.20 6.45
CA GLN A 27 16.27 1.81 7.35
C GLN A 27 15.62 2.25 8.66
N THR A 28 14.54 3.04 8.59
CA THR A 28 13.92 3.64 9.79
C THR A 28 12.91 2.71 10.48
N LYS A 29 12.45 1.66 9.79
CA LYS A 29 11.33 0.80 10.23
C LYS A 29 10.02 1.56 10.40
N GLU A 30 9.92 2.74 9.79
CA GLU A 30 8.67 3.50 9.73
C GLU A 30 7.62 2.73 8.92
N ASN A 31 6.40 2.66 9.45
CA ASN A 31 5.28 1.99 8.84
C ASN A 31 4.48 2.97 7.96
N PHE A 32 4.24 2.59 6.69
CA PHE A 32 3.49 3.38 5.72
C PHE A 32 2.12 2.79 5.33
N ASP A 33 1.64 1.77 6.03
CA ASP A 33 0.46 1.01 5.67
C ASP A 33 -0.71 1.14 6.66
N LYS A 34 -1.81 0.46 6.35
CA LYS A 34 -3.06 0.50 7.13
C LYS A 34 -2.92 0.03 8.58
N ASP A 35 -1.82 -0.65 8.95
CA ASP A 35 -1.56 -0.98 10.35
C ASP A 35 -1.38 0.28 11.21
N VAL A 36 -1.02 1.44 10.63
CA VAL A 36 -1.05 2.73 11.35
C VAL A 36 -2.43 3.03 11.94
N TYR A 37 -3.49 2.75 11.19
CA TYR A 37 -4.86 2.88 11.69
C TYR A 37 -5.23 1.74 12.64
N ARG A 38 -4.88 0.49 12.32
CA ARG A 38 -5.24 -0.69 13.14
C ARG A 38 -4.62 -0.65 14.54
N GLU A 39 -3.42 -0.10 14.65
CA GLU A 39 -2.63 -0.05 15.88
C GLU A 39 -2.69 1.33 16.57
N GLU A 40 -3.46 2.28 16.02
CA GLU A 40 -3.59 3.65 16.54
C GLU A 40 -2.24 4.37 16.72
N THR A 41 -1.28 4.13 15.82
CA THR A 41 0.10 4.61 15.94
C THR A 41 0.34 5.96 15.26
N GLY A 42 -0.65 6.49 14.52
CA GLY A 42 -0.50 7.77 13.83
C GLY A 42 -1.68 8.14 12.93
N SER A 43 -1.47 9.16 12.09
CA SER A 43 -2.46 9.66 11.14
C SER A 43 -2.37 8.91 9.82
N LEU A 44 -3.40 8.12 9.49
CA LEU A 44 -3.45 7.33 8.25
C LEU A 44 -3.28 8.19 6.99
N ILE A 45 -3.93 9.37 6.96
CA ILE A 45 -3.90 10.27 5.79
C ILE A 45 -2.48 10.80 5.58
N GLU A 46 -1.82 11.26 6.63
CA GLU A 46 -0.45 11.80 6.55
C GLU A 46 0.55 10.71 6.17
N THR A 47 0.39 9.50 6.71
CA THR A 47 1.19 8.33 6.36
C THR A 47 1.11 8.04 4.86
N TYR A 48 -0.11 8.00 4.30
CA TYR A 48 -0.29 7.67 2.88
C TYR A 48 0.21 8.79 1.95
N GLN A 49 0.02 10.06 2.34
CA GLN A 49 0.58 11.20 1.61
C GLN A 49 2.11 11.18 1.63
N THR A 50 2.71 10.85 2.78
CA THR A 50 4.17 10.74 2.90
C THR A 50 4.71 9.62 2.01
N PHE A 51 4.03 8.48 1.98
CA PHE A 51 4.40 7.38 1.09
C PHE A 51 4.27 7.74 -0.39
N LEU A 52 3.19 8.41 -0.80
CA LEU A 52 3.02 8.89 -2.16
C LEU A 52 4.15 9.86 -2.56
N ASN A 53 4.46 10.84 -1.71
CA ASN A 53 5.55 11.79 -1.95
C ASN A 53 6.91 11.09 -2.12
N LYS A 54 7.17 10.02 -1.35
CA LYS A 54 8.40 9.20 -1.50
C LYS A 54 8.43 8.44 -2.82
N LEU A 55 7.29 7.91 -3.28
CA LEU A 55 7.19 7.20 -4.57
C LEU A 55 7.39 8.14 -5.76
N GLU A 56 6.83 9.36 -5.69
CA GLU A 56 6.92 10.35 -6.77
C GLU A 56 8.27 11.07 -6.83
N ALA A 57 9.05 11.05 -5.75
CA ALA A 57 10.39 11.65 -5.69
C ALA A 57 11.49 10.80 -6.38
N LEU A 58 11.14 9.66 -6.97
CA LEU A 58 12.02 8.77 -7.75
C LEU A 58 12.02 9.12 -9.24
#